data_AF-G4AAY4-F1
#
_entry.id   AF-G4AAY4-F1
#
_cell.length_a   1.000
_cell.length_b   1.000
_cell.length_c   1.000
_cell.angle_alpha   90.00
_cell.angle_beta   90.00
_cell.angle_gamma   90.00
#
_symmetry.space_group_name_H-M   'P 1'
#
loop_
_entity.id
_entity.type
_entity.pdbx_description
1 polymer ?
#
loop_
_entity_poly.entity_id
_entity_poly.type
_entity_poly.pdbx_seq_one_letter_code
_entity_poly.pdbx_strand_id
1 'polypeptide(L)' 'MLPFWDDQIAPALLSGKRVLVVAHGNSLRALAKHIEGISDADIMDLEIPTGQPLVYKLDDNLKVVEKFYL' A
#
# COMPACT_ATOMS: atom_id res chain seq x y z
N MET A 1 0.70 -11.33 -0.55
CA MET A 1 0.12 -10.02 -0.19
C MET A 1 -1.19 -9.75 -0.90
N LEU A 2 -1.32 -10.00 -2.21
CA LEU A 2 -2.57 -9.73 -2.94
C LEU A 2 -3.84 -10.38 -2.34
N PRO A 3 -3.86 -11.69 -1.97
CA PRO A 3 -5.05 -12.25 -1.33
C PRO A 3 -5.43 -11.53 -0.02
N PHE A 4 -4.44 -11.10 0.75
CA PHE A 4 -4.68 -10.36 1.99
C PHE A 4 -5.17 -8.93 1.74
N TRP A 5 -4.75 -8.31 0.64
CA TRP A 5 -5.32 -7.03 0.21
C TRP A 5 -6.80 -7.19 -0.12
N ASP A 6 -7.14 -8.15 -0.99
CA ASP A 6 -8.50 -8.38 -1.49
C ASP A 6 -9.46 -8.83 -0.37
N ASP A 7 -8.99 -9.70 0.53
CA ASP A 7 -9.84 -10.32 1.55
C ASP A 7 -9.96 -9.49 2.84
N GLN A 8 -8.98 -8.64 3.15
CA GLN A 8 -8.89 -7.98 4.47
C GLN A 8 -8.72 -6.46 4.36
N ILE A 9 -7.70 -5.98 3.65
CA ILE A 9 -7.34 -4.56 3.66
C ILE A 9 -8.36 -3.73 2.88
N ALA A 10 -8.64 -4.08 1.62
CA ALA A 10 -9.58 -3.35 0.76
C ALA A 10 -11.00 -3.31 1.35
N PRO A 11 -11.59 -4.43 1.82
CA PRO A 11 -12.90 -4.38 2.48
C PRO A 11 -12.91 -3.52 3.74
N ALA A 12 -11.84 -3.53 4.53
CA ALA A 12 -11.74 -2.68 5.72
C ALA A 12 -11.71 -1.19 5.35
N LEU A 13 -10.93 -0.81 4.34
CA LEU A 13 -10.87 0.56 3.83
C LEU A 13 -12.23 1.03 3.29
N LEU A 14 -12.89 0.21 2.46
CA LEU A 14 -14.22 0.50 1.91
C LEU A 14 -15.30 0.60 3.01
N SER A 15 -15.12 -0.08 4.13
CA SER A 15 -15.98 0.06 5.32
C SER A 15 -15.72 1.32 6.15
N GLY A 16 -14.81 2.20 5.71
CA GLY A 16 -14.44 3.44 6.39
C GLY A 16 -13.45 3.26 7.55
N LYS A 17 -12.82 2.08 7.70
CA LYS A 17 -11.81 1.86 8.74
C LYS A 17 -10.47 2.43 8.31
N ARG A 18 -9.69 2.89 9.30
CA ARG A 18 -8.29 3.24 9.13
C ARG A 18 -7.42 2.01 9.38
N VAL A 19 -6.58 1.65 8.41
CA VAL A 19 -5.75 0.43 8.45
C VAL A 19 -4.29 0.81 8.65
N LEU A 20 -3.62 0.13 9.58
CA LEU A 20 -2.16 0.15 9.74
C LEU A 20 -1.60 -1.22 9.33
N VAL A 21 -0.63 -1.22 8.42
CA VAL A 21 0.07 -2.43 7.98
C VAL A 21 1.50 -2.38 8.50
N VAL A 22 1.87 -3.33 9.35
CA VAL A 22 3.25 -3.50 9.86
C VAL A 22 3.80 -4.79 9.27
N ALA A 23 4.83 -4.67 8.43
CA ALA A 23 5.41 -5.79 7.69
C ALA A 23 6.87 -5.52 7.30
N HIS A 24 7.46 -6.41 6.50
CA HIS A 24 8.82 -6.27 5.95
C HIS A 24 8.82 -5.61 4.56
N GLY A 25 9.98 -5.10 4.15
CA GLY A 25 10.16 -4.36 2.90
C GLY A 25 9.60 -5.07 1.65
N ASN A 26 9.83 -6.37 1.48
CA ASN A 26 9.30 -7.11 0.32
C ASN A 26 7.78 -7.17 0.29
N SER A 27 7.14 -7.40 1.44
CA SER A 27 5.68 -7.42 1.55
C SER A 27 5.08 -6.03 1.31
N LEU A 28 5.72 -4.99 1.87
CA LEU A 28 5.30 -3.60 1.67
C LEU A 28 5.47 -3.16 0.21
N ARG A 29 6.56 -3.55 -0.46
CA ARG A 29 6.75 -3.28 -1.90
C ARG A 29 5.72 -3.99 -2.76
N ALA A 30 5.42 -5.27 -2.49
CA ALA A 30 4.38 -5.99 -3.20
C ALA A 30 3.00 -5.31 -3.04
N LEU A 31 2.72 -4.76 -1.86
CA LEU A 31 1.48 -4.02 -1.60
C LEU A 31 1.48 -2.66 -2.33
N ALA A 32 2.57 -1.89 -2.23
CA ALA A 32 2.73 -0.62 -2.92
C ALA A 32 2.62 -0.79 -4.44
N LYS A 33 3.24 -1.84 -5.01
CA LYS A 33 3.13 -2.19 -6.43
C LYS A 33 1.68 -2.28 -6.88
N HIS A 34 0.85 -2.98 -6.10
CA HIS A 34 -0.56 -3.18 -6.40
C HIS A 34 -1.36 -1.88 -6.29
N ILE A 35 -1.16 -1.14 -5.20
CA ILE A 35 -1.91 0.10 -4.91
C ILE A 35 -1.56 1.22 -5.91
N GLU A 36 -0.29 1.33 -6.29
CA GLU A 36 0.23 2.38 -7.17
C GLU A 36 0.23 1.95 -8.65
N GLY A 37 -0.03 0.69 -8.96
CA GLY A 37 0.04 0.16 -10.33
C GLY A 37 1.46 0.16 -10.92
N ILE A 38 2.47 -0.06 -10.08
CA ILE A 38 3.89 -0.06 -10.49
C ILE A 38 4.18 -1.30 -11.34
N SER A 39 4.94 -1.13 -12.42
CA SER A 39 5.33 -2.23 -13.30
C SER A 39 6.34 -3.18 -12.63
N ASP A 40 6.53 -4.37 -13.20
CA ASP A 40 7.59 -5.29 -12.74
C ASP A 40 9.00 -4.74 -12.96
N ALA A 41 9.20 -3.85 -13.92
CA ALA A 41 10.50 -3.23 -14.14
C ALA A 41 10.78 -2.17 -13.07
N ASP A 42 9.79 -1.34 -12.76
CA ASP A 42 9.94 -0.17 -11.88
C ASP A 42 9.92 -0.55 -10.39
N ILE A 43 9.35 -1.71 -10.03
CA ILE A 43 9.27 -2.13 -8.62
C ILE A 43 10.64 -2.36 -7.98
N MET A 44 11.66 -2.65 -8.80
CA MET A 44 13.03 -2.87 -8.35
C MET A 44 13.64 -1.60 -7.75
N ASP A 45 13.22 -0.43 -8.24
CA ASP A 45 13.72 0.88 -7.82
C ASP A 45 12.92 1.47 -6.65
N LEU A 46 11.82 0.81 -6.24
CA LEU A 46 11.03 1.26 -5.10
C LEU A 46 11.78 0.94 -3.79
N GLU A 47 12.19 1.99 -3.09
CA GLU A 47 12.72 1.90 -1.73
C GLU A 47 11.69 2.38 -0.71
N ILE A 48 11.51 1.58 0.35
CA ILE A 48 10.71 1.95 1.51
C ILE A 48 11.66 1.97 2.72
N PRO A 49 11.96 3.16 3.29
CA PRO A 49 12.88 3.28 4.41
C PRO A 49 12.33 2.57 5.65
N THR A 50 13.25 2.01 6.44
CA THR A 50 12.87 1.30 7.67
C THR A 50 12.48 2.30 8.75
N GLY A 51 11.35 2.04 9.42
CA GLY A 51 10.92 2.82 10.59
C GLY A 51 10.29 4.17 10.27
N GLN A 52 10.16 4.55 8.99
CA GLN A 52 9.46 5.76 8.60
C GLN A 52 8.03 5.44 8.14
N PRO A 53 6.98 6.03 8.72
CA PRO A 53 5.60 5.76 8.29
C PRO A 53 5.35 6.29 6.88
N LEU A 54 4.89 5.40 5.99
CA LEU A 54 4.41 5.74 4.65
C LEU A 54 2.87 5.79 4.66
N VAL A 55 2.31 6.94 4.30
CA VAL A 55 0.86 7.18 4.32
C VAL A 55 0.32 7.25 2.90
N TYR A 56 -0.77 6.50 2.66
CA TYR A 56 -1.57 6.59 1.45
C TYR A 56 -2.95 7.17 1.78
N LYS A 57 -3.35 8.21 1.05
CA LYS A 57 -4.75 8.62 0.97
C LYS A 57 -5.34 8.01 -0.30
N LEU A 58 -6.45 7.31 -0.15
CA LEU A 58 -7.13 6.64 -1.25
C LEU A 58 -8.52 7.24 -1.45
N ASP A 59 -9.01 7.23 -2.68
CA ASP A 59 -10.41 7.56 -3.01
C ASP A 59 -11.35 6.36 -2.78
N ASP A 60 -12.64 6.55 -3.03
CA ASP A 60 -13.67 5.51 -2.86
C ASP A 60 -13.47 4.29 -3.78
N ASN A 61 -12.63 4.41 -4.81
CA ASN A 61 -12.24 3.33 -5.72
C ASN A 61 -10.86 2.74 -5.36
N LEU A 62 -10.34 3.06 -4.18
CA LEU A 62 -9.03 2.64 -3.68
C LEU A 62 -7.85 3.12 -4.54
N LYS A 63 -8.03 4.21 -5.30
CA LYS A 63 -6.93 4.84 -6.06
C LYS A 63 -6.20 5.85 -5.19
N VAL A 64 -4.88 5.90 -5.35
CA VAL A 64 -4.02 6.84 -4.61
C VAL A 64 -4.33 8.28 -5.01
N VAL A 65 -4.74 9.08 -4.03
CA VAL A 65 -4.90 10.53 -4.13
C VAL A 65 -3.64 11.24 -3.65
N GLU A 66 -3.01 10.70 -2.61
CA GLU A 66 -1.81 11.28 -2.01
C GLU A 66 -0.92 10.19 -1.39
N LYS A 67 0.40 10.38 -1.49
CA LYS A 67 1.43 9.52 -0.90
C LYS A 67 2.49 10.41 -0.26
N PHE A 68 2.78 10.19 1.02
CA PHE A 68 3.83 10.94 1.73
C PHE A 68 4.40 10.14 2.90
N TYR A 69 5.61 10.49 3.32
CA TYR A 69 6.22 10.00 4.54
C TYR A 69 5.95 10.99 5.69
N LEU A 70 5.78 10.46 6.91
CA LEU A 70 5.78 11.24 8.15
C LEU A 70 7.19 11.46 8.70
#